data_AF-A0A9D5K2S2-F1
#
_entry.id   AF-A0A9D5K2S2-F1
#
_cell.length_a   1.000
_cell.length_b   1.000
_cell.length_c   1.000
_cell.angle_alpha   90.00
_cell.angle_beta   90.00
_cell.angle_gamma   90.00
#
_symmetry.space_group_name_H-M   'P 1'
#
loop_
_entity.id
_entity.type
_entity.pdbx_description
1 polymer ?
#
loop_
_entity_poly.entity_id
_entity_poly.type
_entity_poly.pdbx_seq_one_letter_code
_entity_poly.pdbx_strand_id
1 'polypeptide(L)'
;MLKGHDILVLSDDWGRHQFSCQHIVERLLPFNRVLWVNTIGFRTIKLNRYDIRRALEKMQSWIRAKPARGNTVNPISNLHIINPVCLPFGGRKAVRLFNDLSVRHSIREQTLHLGIKNSILITTLPTAAGVTGTLGECLSVYYCVDDTSLWPGNDGDLMRWL
;
A
#
# COMPACT_ATOMS: atom_id res chain seq x y z
N MET A 1 -13.32 18.21 -10.88
CA MET A 1 -13.35 17.08 -9.93
C MET A 1 -13.25 15.80 -10.73
N LEU A 2 -12.32 14.90 -10.41
CA LEU A 2 -12.13 13.63 -11.12
C LEU A 2 -13.35 12.72 -10.91
N LYS A 3 -13.91 12.14 -11.98
CA LYS A 3 -15.14 11.30 -11.92
C LYS A 3 -15.06 10.16 -12.93
N GLY A 4 -15.64 9.00 -12.62
CA GLY A 4 -15.74 7.86 -13.51
C GLY A 4 -14.43 7.09 -13.71
N HIS A 5 -13.44 7.28 -12.83
CA HIS A 5 -12.15 6.62 -12.92
C HIS A 5 -12.00 5.52 -11.87
N ASP A 6 -11.12 4.57 -12.18
CA ASP A 6 -10.55 3.64 -11.22
C ASP A 6 -9.27 4.23 -10.66
N ILE A 7 -9.16 4.31 -9.34
CA ILE A 7 -8.03 4.94 -8.66
C ILE A 7 -7.35 3.88 -7.80
N LEU A 8 -6.06 3.70 -8.00
CA LEU A 8 -5.21 2.84 -7.20
C LEU A 8 -4.41 3.70 -6.24
N VAL A 9 -4.55 3.49 -4.93
CA VAL A 9 -3.90 4.32 -3.92
C VAL A 9 -2.92 3.49 -3.11
N LEU A 10 -1.63 3.82 -3.18
CA LEU A 10 -0.58 3.20 -2.35
C LEU A 10 -0.19 4.18 -1.25
N SER A 11 -0.62 3.90 -0.03
CA SER A 11 -0.44 4.79 1.11
C SER A 11 -0.47 4.01 2.43
N ASP A 12 -0.24 4.70 3.54
CA ASP A 12 -0.36 4.12 4.90
C ASP A 12 -1.74 3.52 5.20
N ASP A 13 -1.82 2.77 6.31
CA ASP A 13 -3.01 2.04 6.78
C ASP A 13 -4.28 2.92 6.78
N TRP A 14 -5.30 2.52 6.01
CA TRP A 14 -6.64 3.14 6.03
C TRP A 14 -7.27 3.06 7.43
N GLY A 15 -7.77 4.18 7.95
CA GLY A 15 -8.52 4.24 9.20
C GLY A 15 -7.70 4.16 10.50
N ARG A 16 -6.37 4.05 10.42
CA ARG A 16 -5.50 4.06 11.60
C ARG A 16 -5.24 5.47 12.14
N HIS A 17 -4.91 6.38 11.24
CA HIS A 17 -4.86 7.83 11.46
C HIS A 17 -5.42 8.52 10.21
N GLN A 18 -6.31 9.50 10.38
CA GLN A 18 -6.75 10.32 9.26
C GLN A 18 -5.64 11.32 8.91
N PHE A 19 -5.12 11.21 7.69
CA PHE A 19 -4.19 12.17 7.11
C PHE A 19 -4.75 12.67 5.77
N SER A 20 -4.11 13.70 5.21
CA SER A 20 -4.59 14.44 4.04
C SER A 20 -5.03 13.55 2.87
N CYS A 21 -4.30 12.48 2.57
CA CYS A 21 -4.64 11.56 1.48
C CYS A 21 -5.98 10.83 1.72
N GLN A 22 -6.25 10.36 2.95
CA GLN A 22 -7.53 9.72 3.27
C GLN A 22 -8.69 10.69 3.05
N HIS A 23 -8.55 11.94 3.51
CA HIS A 23 -9.57 12.98 3.32
C HIS A 23 -9.82 13.32 1.84
N ILE A 24 -8.77 13.32 1.01
CA ILE A 24 -8.91 13.51 -0.43
C ILE A 24 -9.66 12.33 -1.05
N VAL A 25 -9.27 11.10 -0.71
CA VAL A 25 -9.89 9.89 -1.24
C VAL A 25 -11.35 9.77 -0.82
N GLU A 26 -11.70 10.11 0.43
CA GLU A 26 -13.09 10.17 0.91
C GLU A 26 -13.98 11.06 0.04
N ARG A 27 -13.45 12.17 -0.49
CA ARG A 27 -14.17 13.05 -1.43
C ARG A 27 -14.22 12.53 -2.87
N LEU A 28 -13.31 11.65 -3.26
CA LEU A 28 -13.28 11.03 -4.59
C LEU A 28 -14.20 9.80 -4.69
N LEU A 29 -14.40 9.09 -3.58
CA LEU A 29 -15.18 7.86 -3.51
C LEU A 29 -16.61 7.94 -4.07
N PRO A 30 -17.38 9.04 -3.90
CA PRO A 30 -18.74 9.11 -4.43
C PRO A 30 -18.82 9.05 -5.96
N PHE A 31 -17.70 9.31 -6.65
CA PHE A 31 -17.67 9.42 -8.11
C PHE A 31 -16.69 8.46 -8.79
N ASN A 32 -15.91 7.69 -8.02
CA ASN A 32 -14.80 6.88 -8.52
C ASN A 32 -14.71 5.57 -7.73
N ARG A 33 -14.19 4.51 -8.35
CA ARG A 33 -13.82 3.28 -7.65
C ARG A 33 -12.39 3.42 -7.16
N VAL A 34 -12.14 3.06 -5.90
CA VAL A 34 -10.83 3.19 -5.29
C VAL A 34 -10.37 1.83 -4.78
N LEU A 35 -9.21 1.39 -5.25
CA LEU A 35 -8.45 0.30 -4.66
C LEU A 35 -7.34 0.89 -3.79
N TRP A 36 -7.54 0.87 -2.49
CA TRP A 36 -6.55 1.27 -1.49
C TRP A 36 -5.66 0.09 -1.12
N VAL A 37 -4.36 0.31 -1.23
CA VAL A 37 -3.33 -0.65 -0.88
C VAL A 37 -2.67 -0.16 0.39
N ASN A 38 -2.98 -0.84 1.50
CA ASN A 38 -2.27 -0.61 2.75
C ASN A 38 -0.85 -1.13 2.59
N THR A 39 0.05 -0.20 2.34
CA THR A 39 1.47 -0.48 2.37
C THR A 39 1.95 -0.27 3.79
N ILE A 40 2.39 -1.35 4.44
CA ILE A 40 3.17 -1.22 5.67
C ILE A 40 4.46 -0.52 5.24
N GLY A 41 4.54 0.79 5.50
CA GLY A 41 5.77 1.55 5.35
C GLY A 41 6.92 0.74 5.92
N PHE A 42 8.04 0.73 5.20
CA PHE A 42 9.21 -0.13 5.40
C PHE A 42 9.94 0.18 6.71
N ARG A 43 9.22 0.22 7.83
CA ARG A 43 9.76 0.34 9.16
C ARG A 43 10.72 -0.81 9.34
N THR A 44 11.99 -0.45 9.40
CA THR A 44 13.06 -1.38 9.73
C THR A 44 12.82 -1.76 11.18
N ILE A 45 12.20 -2.92 11.38
CA ILE A 45 12.13 -3.51 12.71
C ILE A 45 13.57 -3.92 13.05
N LYS A 46 14.18 -3.32 14.07
CA LYS A 46 15.56 -3.65 14.46
C LYS A 46 15.64 -5.16 14.75
N LEU A 47 16.73 -5.82 14.33
CA LEU A 47 16.97 -7.25 14.55
C LEU A 47 17.12 -7.58 16.04
N ASN A 48 16.03 -7.53 16.80
CA ASN A 48 15.95 -8.03 18.16
C ASN A 48 15.13 -9.33 18.14
N ARG A 49 15.50 -10.32 18.94
CA ARG A 49 14.83 -11.65 18.99
C ARG A 49 13.33 -11.52 19.31
N TYR A 50 12.97 -10.47 20.04
CA TYR A 50 11.58 -10.11 20.34
C TYR A 50 10.78 -9.70 19.09
N ASP A 51 11.41 -8.97 18.18
CA ASP A 51 10.78 -8.44 16.97
C ASP A 51 10.60 -9.50 15.88
N ILE A 52 11.54 -10.44 15.78
CA ILE A 52 11.43 -11.62 14.90
C ILE A 52 10.28 -12.51 15.37
N ARG A 53 10.14 -12.71 16.69
CA ARG A 53 9.01 -13.44 17.26
C ARG A 53 7.67 -12.76 16.96
N ARG A 54 7.60 -11.44 17.03
CA ARG A 54 6.38 -10.67 16.70
C ARG A 54 6.05 -10.71 15.20
N ALA A 55 7.06 -10.71 14.33
CA ALA A 55 6.88 -10.90 12.89
C ALA A 55 6.39 -12.33 12.58
N LEU A 56 6.93 -13.34 13.26
CA LEU A 56 6.47 -14.74 13.19
C LEU A 56 5.05 -14.91 13.72
N GLU A 57 4.69 -14.26 14.84
CA GLU A 57 3.32 -14.25 15.37
C GLU A 57 2.36 -13.57 14.40
N LYS A 58 2.79 -12.50 13.70
CA LYS A 58 1.99 -11.82 12.67
C LYS A 58 1.87 -12.64 11.38
N MET A 59 2.93 -13.34 10.95
CA MET A 59 2.88 -14.30 9.85
C MET A 59 2.01 -15.51 10.19
N GLN A 60 2.08 -16.03 11.42
CA GLN A 60 1.18 -17.07 11.91
C GLN A 60 -0.26 -16.57 11.99
N SER A 61 -0.50 -15.28 12.28
CA SER A 61 -1.84 -14.69 12.20
C SER A 61 -2.35 -14.57 10.75
N TRP A 62 -1.47 -14.36 9.77
CA TRP A 62 -1.85 -14.39 8.35
C TRP A 62 -2.14 -15.79 7.83
N ILE A 63 -1.47 -16.82 8.39
CA ILE A 63 -1.68 -18.22 8.03
C ILE A 63 -2.88 -18.83 8.78
N ARG A 64 -3.14 -18.41 10.03
CA ARG A 64 -4.29 -18.86 10.84
C ARG A 64 -5.54 -18.03 10.66
N ALA A 65 -5.44 -16.80 10.15
CA ALA A 65 -6.58 -16.12 9.60
C ALA A 65 -7.01 -16.94 8.39
N LYS A 66 -8.02 -17.80 8.59
CA LYS A 66 -8.99 -18.17 7.55
C LYS A 66 -9.18 -16.95 6.66
N PRO A 67 -9.26 -17.10 5.32
CA PRO A 67 -9.50 -15.97 4.44
C PRO A 67 -10.68 -15.23 5.05
N ALA A 68 -10.43 -14.01 5.55
CA ALA A 68 -11.49 -13.16 6.00
C ALA A 68 -12.26 -12.84 4.73
N ARG A 69 -13.22 -13.71 4.39
CA ARG A 69 -14.49 -13.30 3.83
C ARG A 69 -15.01 -12.23 4.78
N GLY A 70 -14.66 -11.02 4.42
CA GLY A 70 -14.79 -9.80 5.16
C GLY A 70 -14.11 -8.81 4.23
N ASN A 71 -14.73 -8.41 3.11
CA ASN A 71 -16.04 -7.76 3.15
C ASN A 71 -16.19 -6.92 4.44
N THR A 72 -15.13 -6.22 4.86
CA THR A 72 -15.32 -4.87 5.38
C THR A 72 -15.77 -4.04 4.19
N VAL A 73 -17.03 -4.28 3.81
CA VAL A 73 -17.82 -3.30 3.07
C VAL A 73 -17.93 -2.15 4.05
N ASN A 74 -16.98 -1.23 3.97
CA ASN A 74 -17.23 0.12 4.44
C ASN A 74 -18.53 0.58 3.75
N PRO A 75 -19.37 1.39 4.38
CA PRO A 75 -20.64 1.85 3.81
C PRO A 75 -20.50 2.67 2.51
N ILE A 76 -19.28 2.83 2.00
CA ILE A 76 -18.94 3.45 0.74
C ILE A 76 -18.69 2.33 -0.27
N SER A 77 -19.68 2.03 -1.12
CA SER A 77 -19.69 0.92 -2.09
C SER A 77 -18.49 0.84 -3.02
N ASN A 78 -17.70 1.90 -3.10
CA ASN A 78 -16.64 2.09 -4.09
C ASN A 78 -15.22 1.99 -3.52
N LEU A 79 -15.03 1.66 -2.24
CA LEU A 79 -13.72 1.51 -1.61
C LEU A 79 -13.36 0.02 -1.41
N HIS A 80 -12.26 -0.42 -2.01
CA HIS A 80 -11.67 -1.73 -1.81
C HIS A 80 -10.31 -1.59 -1.12
N ILE A 81 -10.08 -2.29 -0.01
CA ILE A 81 -8.85 -2.18 0.76
C ILE A 81 -8.14 -3.53 0.74
N ILE A 82 -6.85 -3.53 0.39
CA ILE A 82 -6.01 -4.74 0.35
C ILE A 82 -4.76 -4.54 1.19
N ASN A 83 -4.24 -5.65 1.72
CA ASN A 83 -3.05 -5.67 2.57
C ASN A 83 -2.02 -6.66 2.00
N PRO A 84 -1.14 -6.24 1.08
CA PRO A 84 -0.09 -7.10 0.55
C PRO A 84 0.90 -7.54 1.64
N VAL A 85 1.57 -8.67 1.40
CA VAL A 85 2.58 -9.20 2.32
C VAL A 85 3.91 -8.50 2.07
N CYS A 86 4.32 -7.63 2.99
CA CYS A 86 5.63 -6.97 2.94
C CYS A 86 6.55 -7.51 4.03
N LEU A 87 7.75 -7.92 3.64
CA LEU A 87 8.82 -8.28 4.57
C LEU A 87 9.47 -7.01 5.15
N PRO A 88 9.84 -7.02 6.45
CA PRO A 88 10.67 -5.97 7.03
C PRO A 88 12.08 -5.98 6.40
N PHE A 89 12.87 -4.92 6.63
CA PHE A 89 14.25 -4.73 6.10
C PHE A 89 14.34 -4.26 4.64
N GLY A 90 13.59 -3.20 4.30
CA GLY A 90 13.62 -2.55 3.00
C GLY A 90 15.00 -2.07 2.52
N GLY A 91 16.00 -1.95 3.39
CA GLY A 91 17.38 -1.63 3.01
C GLY A 91 18.05 -2.68 2.11
N ARG A 92 17.59 -3.93 2.09
CA ARG A 92 18.16 -5.01 1.26
C ARG A 92 17.49 -5.10 -0.11
N LYS A 93 18.28 -5.11 -1.20
CA LYS A 93 17.79 -5.21 -2.60
C LYS A 93 16.84 -6.40 -2.82
N ALA A 94 17.19 -7.58 -2.31
CA ALA A 94 16.36 -8.78 -2.44
C ALA A 94 15.00 -8.67 -1.72
N VAL A 95 14.98 -8.03 -0.55
CA VAL A 95 13.74 -7.80 0.22
C VAL A 95 12.84 -6.81 -0.50
N ARG A 96 13.41 -5.74 -1.07
CA ARG A 96 12.65 -4.80 -1.90
C ARG A 96 12.01 -5.49 -3.10
N LEU A 97 12.80 -6.28 -3.83
CA LEU A 97 12.28 -7.02 -4.97
C LEU A 97 11.13 -7.95 -4.57
N PHE A 98 11.25 -8.66 -3.44
CA PHE A 98 10.17 -9.48 -2.93
C PHE A 98 8.92 -8.64 -2.59
N ASN A 99 9.08 -7.52 -1.90
CA ASN A 99 7.97 -6.63 -1.54
C ASN A 99 7.29 -6.06 -2.79
N ASP A 100 8.06 -5.60 -3.78
CA ASP A 100 7.53 -5.08 -5.05
C ASP A 100 6.74 -6.16 -5.79
N LEU A 101 7.25 -7.40 -5.83
CA LEU A 101 6.55 -8.53 -6.43
C LEU A 101 5.28 -8.89 -5.68
N SER A 102 5.30 -8.90 -4.35
CA SER A 102 4.12 -9.20 -3.54
C SER A 102 3.03 -8.15 -3.73
N VAL A 103 3.39 -6.86 -3.62
CA VAL A 103 2.48 -5.73 -3.84
C VAL A 103 1.90 -5.78 -5.25
N ARG A 104 2.74 -5.94 -6.27
CA ARG A 104 2.30 -6.06 -7.67
C ARG A 104 1.34 -7.23 -7.86
N HIS A 105 1.64 -8.39 -7.28
CA HIS A 105 0.80 -9.57 -7.40
C HIS A 105 -0.58 -9.33 -6.77
N SER A 106 -0.63 -8.85 -5.53
CA SER A 106 -1.89 -8.55 -4.84
C SER A 106 -2.71 -7.49 -5.57
N ILE A 107 -2.07 -6.45 -6.10
CA ILE A 107 -2.78 -5.42 -6.89
C ILE A 107 -3.34 -6.03 -8.17
N ARG A 108 -2.54 -6.80 -8.93
CA ARG A 108 -2.98 -7.38 -10.20
C ARG A 108 -4.16 -8.32 -10.01
N GLU A 109 -4.09 -9.21 -9.03
CA GLU A 109 -5.19 -10.11 -8.68
C GLU A 109 -6.49 -9.32 -8.43
N GLN A 110 -6.40 -8.24 -7.67
CA GLN A 110 -7.56 -7.44 -7.27
C GLN A 110 -8.09 -6.57 -8.42
N THR A 111 -7.20 -6.02 -9.25
CA THR A 111 -7.62 -5.32 -10.46
C THR A 111 -8.33 -6.24 -11.45
N LEU A 112 -7.89 -7.50 -11.56
CA LEU A 112 -8.55 -8.50 -12.40
C LEU A 112 -9.92 -8.87 -11.84
N HIS A 113 -10.03 -9.14 -10.54
CA HIS A 113 -11.32 -9.45 -9.90
C HIS A 113 -12.34 -8.31 -9.98
N LEU A 114 -11.89 -7.06 -9.88
CA LEU A 114 -12.76 -5.87 -9.91
C LEU A 114 -13.00 -5.34 -11.35
N GLY A 115 -12.37 -5.95 -12.35
CA GLY A 115 -12.41 -5.47 -13.73
C GLY A 115 -11.86 -4.05 -13.90
N ILE A 116 -10.90 -3.66 -13.07
CA ILE A 116 -10.24 -2.36 -13.12
C ILE A 116 -9.28 -2.34 -14.31
N LYS A 117 -9.37 -1.32 -15.15
CA LYS A 117 -8.48 -1.09 -16.30
C LYS A 117 -8.14 0.39 -16.40
N ASN A 118 -6.93 0.72 -16.85
CA ASN A 118 -6.48 2.11 -17.02
C ASN A 118 -6.63 2.94 -15.74
N SER A 119 -6.19 2.40 -14.61
CA SER A 119 -6.30 3.08 -13.32
C SER A 119 -5.38 4.29 -13.22
N ILE A 120 -5.75 5.24 -12.36
CA ILE A 120 -4.87 6.33 -11.92
C ILE A 120 -4.19 5.87 -10.65
N LEU A 121 -2.86 5.75 -10.67
CA LEU A 121 -2.05 5.47 -9.51
C LEU A 121 -1.83 6.78 -8.73
N ILE A 122 -2.16 6.78 -7.44
CA ILE A 122 -1.80 7.82 -6.49
C ILE A 122 -0.93 7.17 -5.42
N THR A 123 0.24 7.72 -5.15
CA THR A 123 1.08 7.23 -4.05
C THR A 123 1.68 8.36 -3.24
N THR A 124 1.73 8.16 -1.93
CA THR A 124 2.36 9.05 -0.95
C THR A 124 3.72 8.54 -0.49
N LEU A 125 4.16 7.38 -1.00
CA LEU A 125 5.32 6.65 -0.49
C LEU A 125 6.37 6.50 -1.60
N PRO A 126 7.62 6.96 -1.38
CA PRO A 126 8.71 6.77 -2.35
C PRO A 126 8.94 5.30 -2.71
N THR A 127 8.61 4.41 -1.78
CA THR A 127 8.78 2.97 -1.94
C THR A 127 7.86 2.35 -2.99
N ALA A 128 6.84 3.07 -3.46
CA ALA A 128 6.04 2.65 -4.60
C ALA A 128 6.82 2.75 -5.94
N ALA A 129 8.01 3.35 -5.96
CA ALA A 129 8.84 3.46 -7.14
C ALA A 129 9.11 2.11 -7.83
N GLY A 130 9.31 1.03 -7.07
CA GLY A 130 9.56 -0.31 -7.61
C GLY A 130 8.38 -0.97 -8.33
N VAL A 131 7.16 -0.49 -8.08
CA VAL A 131 5.92 -0.99 -8.69
C VAL A 131 5.29 -0.02 -9.68
N THR A 132 5.65 1.26 -9.62
CA THR A 132 5.17 2.29 -10.55
C THR A 132 5.57 1.95 -12.00
N GLY A 133 4.66 2.15 -12.94
CA GLY A 133 4.77 1.77 -14.35
C GLY A 133 4.46 0.29 -14.63
N THR A 134 4.17 -0.53 -13.62
CA THR A 134 4.00 -1.98 -13.79
C THR A 134 2.60 -2.51 -13.44
N LEU A 135 1.70 -1.63 -13.01
CA LEU A 135 0.37 -1.99 -12.49
C LEU A 135 -0.71 -1.88 -13.58
N GLY A 136 -0.36 -1.37 -14.76
CA GLY A 136 -1.32 -1.10 -15.84
C GLY A 136 -2.05 0.23 -15.66
N GLU A 137 -1.46 1.13 -14.88
CA GLU A 137 -1.95 2.49 -14.69
C GLU A 137 -1.75 3.33 -15.97
N CYS A 138 -2.66 4.27 -16.21
CA CYS A 138 -2.56 5.23 -17.31
C CYS A 138 -1.92 6.55 -16.88
N LEU A 139 -1.89 6.82 -15.57
CA LEU A 139 -1.33 8.01 -14.95
C LEU A 139 -0.80 7.64 -13.56
N SER A 140 0.40 8.14 -13.23
CA SER A 140 0.99 8.00 -11.90
C SER A 140 1.14 9.38 -11.26
N VAL A 141 0.59 9.56 -10.06
CA VAL A 141 0.63 10.79 -9.28
C VAL A 141 1.37 10.51 -7.99
N TYR A 142 2.53 11.15 -7.82
CA TYR A 142 3.24 11.16 -6.56
C TYR A 142 2.77 12.35 -5.71
N TYR A 143 2.04 12.06 -4.64
CA TYR A 143 1.57 13.05 -3.69
C TYR A 143 2.62 13.22 -2.58
N CYS A 144 3.54 14.16 -2.77
CA CYS A 144 4.56 14.50 -1.79
C CYS A 144 3.91 15.22 -0.59
N VAL A 145 3.97 14.61 0.59
CA VAL A 145 3.36 15.15 1.81
C VAL A 145 4.41 15.63 2.81
N ASP A 146 5.50 14.87 2.98
CA ASP A 146 6.56 15.12 3.97
C ASP A 146 7.92 14.58 3.50
N ASP A 147 9.01 15.05 4.15
CA ASP A 147 10.33 14.43 4.02
C ASP A 147 10.37 13.09 4.76
N THR A 148 10.04 12.04 4.04
CA THR A 148 10.03 10.65 4.53
C THR A 148 11.41 10.14 4.96
N SER A 149 12.51 10.83 4.59
CA SER A 149 13.86 10.47 5.03
C SER A 149 14.10 10.80 6.52
N LEU A 150 13.33 11.75 7.07
CA LEU A 150 13.42 12.18 8.46
C LEU A 150 12.53 11.35 9.40
N TRP A 151 11.75 10.41 8.87
CA TRP A 151 10.79 9.63 9.67
C TRP A 151 11.49 8.60 10.57
N PRO A 152 11.17 8.57 11.88
CA PRO A 152 11.84 7.67 12.82
C PRO A 152 11.55 6.19 12.52
N GLY A 153 12.63 5.45 12.27
CA GLY A 153 12.60 4.00 11.96
C GLY A 153 12.60 3.68 10.46
N ASN A 154 12.66 4.70 9.60
CA ASN A 154 12.86 4.55 8.17
C ASN A 154 14.36 4.55 7.82
N ASP A 155 14.73 3.94 6.70
CA ASP A 155 16.09 4.02 6.18
C ASP A 155 16.26 5.33 5.38
N GLY A 156 16.75 6.38 6.04
CA GLY A 156 16.82 7.73 5.48
C GLY A 156 17.74 7.86 4.26
N ASP A 157 18.76 7.01 4.14
CA ASP A 157 19.66 7.02 2.98
C ASP A 157 18.99 6.35 1.77
N LEU A 158 18.18 5.31 2.00
CA LEU A 158 17.36 4.71 0.95
C LEU A 158 16.29 5.69 0.45
N MET A 159 15.60 6.41 1.34
CA MET A 159 14.52 7.33 0.96
C MET A 159 15.01 8.52 0.15
N ARG A 160 16.25 8.95 0.33
CA ARG A 160 16.86 10.02 -0.48
C ARG A 160 17.18 9.59 -1.92
N TRP A 161 17.23 8.28 -2.17
CA TRP A 161 17.56 7.71 -3.47
C TRP A 161 16.35 7.23 -4.28
N LEU A 162 15.19 7.07 -3.63
CA LEU A 162 13.91 6.66 -4.24
C LEU A 162 13.09 7.89 -4.65
#